data_AF-A0A6A3CQL5-F1
#
_entry.id   AF-A0A6A3CQL5-F1
#
_cell.length_a   1.000
_cell.length_b   1.000
_cell.length_c   1.000
_cell.angle_alpha   90.00
_cell.angle_beta   90.00
_cell.angle_gamma   90.00
#
_symmetry.space_group_name_H-M   'P 1'
#
loop_
_entity.id
_entity.type
_entity.pdbx_description
1 polymer ?
#
loop_
_entity_poly.entity_id
_entity_poly.type
_entity_poly.pdbx_seq_one_letter_code
_entity_poly.pdbx_strand_id
1 'polypeptide(L)'
;MMTMAIESHRLSQQGAIIKRITAIEEMVGMDVICNDKTRTLTLNKLSVDRNLIEVFVKDVDKDYVVLLATRASRTENKYAIDDVIFGMLVDSKEERADKKTALTYIDSNDNWHHASKCALEQILTLCNAKEDVKKNFHSIIDKFADHELWSFGVARQQVPEKTKEYAGTLWQFVGLVPLVGPLRHDSVETIRRALNLGVNVKMITGNQLAIAKGIGRQLGMGINMYPSTSLLGQDKDANIAALPMEVLIEKSNGIASVFLEYKYDIKADISIVVADATDAAWSASDIVFTEPGLSIIISAMLTSIDIFQRMKNNHYSYCV
;
A
#
# COMPACT_ATOMS: atom_id res chain seq x y z
N MET A 1 -29.00 -9.63 -23.26
CA MET A 1 -29.13 -9.34 -21.81
C MET A 1 -29.25 -10.61 -20.95
N MET A 2 -30.16 -11.54 -21.27
CA MET A 2 -30.35 -12.79 -20.49
C MET A 2 -29.09 -13.68 -20.40
N THR A 3 -28.30 -13.78 -21.48
CA THR A 3 -27.02 -14.50 -21.48
C THR A 3 -26.00 -13.89 -20.50
N MET A 4 -25.85 -12.56 -20.44
CA MET A 4 -24.94 -11.92 -19.49
C MET A 4 -25.34 -12.15 -18.03
N ALA A 5 -26.64 -12.21 -17.73
CA ALA A 5 -27.12 -12.48 -16.38
C ALA A 5 -26.79 -13.92 -15.94
N ILE A 6 -26.97 -14.90 -16.83
CA ILE A 6 -26.61 -16.31 -16.57
C ILE A 6 -25.09 -16.46 -16.46
N GLU A 7 -24.33 -15.81 -17.34
CA GLU A 7 -22.88 -15.94 -17.36
C GLU A 7 -22.19 -15.15 -16.23
N SER A 8 -22.82 -14.08 -15.71
CA SER A 8 -22.41 -13.40 -14.47
C SER A 8 -22.41 -14.36 -13.26
N HIS A 9 -23.28 -15.37 -13.27
CA HIS A 9 -23.27 -16.42 -12.25
C HIS A 9 -21.96 -17.23 -12.25
N ARG A 10 -21.33 -17.47 -13.42
CA ARG A 10 -20.02 -18.14 -13.49
C ARG A 10 -18.91 -17.30 -12.87
N LEU A 11 -18.94 -15.98 -13.07
CA LEU A 11 -18.02 -15.05 -12.42
C LEU A 11 -18.23 -15.04 -10.90
N SER A 12 -19.50 -15.05 -10.46
CA SER A 12 -19.85 -15.16 -9.04
C SER A 12 -19.33 -16.45 -8.40
N GLN A 13 -19.38 -17.59 -9.10
CA GLN A 13 -18.79 -18.87 -8.66
C GLN A 13 -17.25 -18.82 -8.56
N GLN A 14 -16.60 -17.92 -9.29
CA GLN A 14 -15.16 -17.63 -9.18
C GLN A 14 -14.84 -16.57 -8.11
N GLY A 15 -15.83 -16.16 -7.31
CA GLY A 15 -15.67 -15.14 -6.28
C GLY A 15 -15.74 -13.71 -6.79
N ALA A 16 -16.17 -13.47 -8.03
CA ALA A 16 -16.34 -12.13 -8.59
C ALA A 16 -17.83 -11.71 -8.55
N ILE A 17 -18.16 -10.80 -7.64
CA ILE A 17 -19.48 -10.20 -7.52
C ILE A 17 -19.55 -8.99 -8.45
N ILE A 18 -20.35 -9.12 -9.51
CA ILE A 18 -20.56 -8.07 -10.51
C ILE A 18 -21.71 -7.16 -10.05
N LYS A 19 -21.40 -5.90 -9.72
CA LYS A 19 -22.41 -4.89 -9.35
C LYS A 19 -22.93 -4.15 -10.59
N ARG A 20 -22.06 -3.95 -11.58
CA ARG A 20 -22.39 -3.35 -12.87
C ARG A 20 -22.20 -4.35 -14.00
N ILE A 21 -23.29 -4.83 -14.61
CA ILE A 21 -23.21 -5.87 -15.66
C ILE A 21 -22.36 -5.42 -16.87
N THR A 22 -22.38 -4.12 -17.22
CA THR A 22 -21.55 -3.58 -18.30
C THR A 22 -20.06 -3.68 -18.02
N ALA A 23 -19.65 -3.82 -16.76
CA ALA A 23 -18.25 -4.04 -16.39
C ALA A 23 -17.69 -5.38 -16.91
N ILE A 24 -18.55 -6.37 -17.21
CA ILE A 24 -18.13 -7.62 -17.85
C ILE A 24 -17.59 -7.34 -19.26
N GLU A 25 -18.26 -6.47 -20.03
CA GLU A 25 -17.86 -6.09 -21.39
C GLU A 25 -16.62 -5.20 -21.38
N GLU A 26 -16.58 -4.21 -20.50
CA GLU A 26 -15.43 -3.33 -20.34
C GLU A 26 -14.18 -4.13 -19.93
N MET A 27 -14.34 -5.17 -19.09
CA MET A 27 -13.22 -6.02 -18.68
C MET A 27 -12.63 -6.83 -19.84
N VAL A 28 -13.39 -7.10 -20.92
CA VAL A 28 -12.88 -7.74 -22.14
C VAL A 28 -11.99 -6.80 -22.95
N GLY A 29 -12.31 -5.50 -22.95
CA GLY A 29 -11.55 -4.46 -23.64
C GLY A 29 -10.37 -3.89 -22.83
N MET A 30 -10.18 -4.36 -21.59
CA MET A 30 -9.18 -3.83 -20.68
C MET A 30 -7.76 -4.11 -21.18
N ASP A 31 -6.96 -3.06 -21.30
CA ASP A 31 -5.56 -3.09 -21.76
C ASP A 31 -4.57 -2.62 -20.68
N VAL A 32 -5.07 -1.97 -19.61
CA VAL A 32 -4.28 -1.52 -18.47
C VAL A 32 -4.96 -1.87 -17.16
N ILE A 33 -4.21 -2.45 -16.22
CA ILE A 33 -4.63 -2.66 -14.83
C ILE A 33 -3.76 -1.81 -13.91
N CYS A 34 -4.34 -0.77 -13.32
CA CYS A 34 -3.73 -0.02 -12.22
C CYS A 34 -4.13 -0.69 -10.90
N ASN A 35 -3.17 -1.31 -10.22
CA ASN A 35 -3.48 -2.09 -9.02
C ASN A 35 -2.62 -1.69 -7.82
N ASP A 36 -3.23 -1.69 -6.62
CA ASP A 36 -2.53 -1.49 -5.36
C ASP A 36 -1.55 -2.64 -5.11
N LYS A 37 -0.32 -2.31 -4.71
CA LYS A 37 0.67 -3.28 -4.26
C LYS A 37 0.14 -4.12 -3.08
N THR A 38 -0.44 -3.47 -2.08
CA THR A 38 -0.81 -4.13 -0.83
C THR A 38 -2.05 -4.99 -1.03
N ARG A 39 -2.02 -6.22 -0.50
CA ARG A 39 -3.06 -7.26 -0.63
C ARG A 39 -3.25 -7.84 -2.04
N THR A 40 -2.90 -7.13 -3.12
CA THR A 40 -3.01 -7.70 -4.47
C THR A 40 -1.70 -8.30 -4.99
N LEU A 41 -0.56 -7.60 -4.87
CA LEU A 41 0.76 -8.12 -5.31
C LEU A 41 1.57 -8.73 -4.15
N THR A 42 1.34 -8.22 -2.95
CA THR A 42 1.98 -8.65 -1.70
C THR A 42 0.99 -9.36 -0.81
N LEU A 43 1.50 -10.29 0.00
CA LEU A 43 0.75 -10.85 1.12
C LEU A 43 0.65 -9.77 2.19
N ASN A 44 -0.52 -9.62 2.80
CA ASN A 44 -0.72 -8.73 3.94
C ASN A 44 -0.20 -9.35 5.25
N LYS A 45 0.96 -10.01 5.18
CA LYS A 45 1.65 -10.70 6.27
C LYS A 45 3.01 -10.06 6.42
N LEU A 46 3.06 -9.01 7.23
CA LEU A 46 4.30 -8.29 7.46
C LEU A 46 5.17 -9.02 8.48
N SER A 47 6.48 -8.77 8.46
CA SER A 47 7.39 -9.20 9.52
C SER A 47 8.48 -8.15 9.73
N VAL A 48 9.08 -8.14 10.92
CA VAL A 48 10.21 -7.27 11.28
C VAL A 48 11.35 -8.13 11.76
N ASP A 49 12.55 -7.89 11.24
CA ASP A 49 13.78 -8.39 11.84
C ASP A 49 14.31 -7.35 12.82
N ARG A 50 14.34 -7.70 14.12
CA ARG A 50 14.85 -6.83 15.18
C ARG A 50 16.29 -6.41 14.95
N ASN A 51 17.10 -7.25 14.31
CA ASN A 51 18.50 -6.96 14.09
C ASN A 51 18.70 -5.81 13.11
N LEU A 52 17.73 -5.55 12.24
CA LEU A 52 17.77 -4.49 11.24
C LEU A 52 17.20 -3.16 11.73
N ILE A 53 16.66 -3.09 12.96
CA ILE A 53 16.18 -1.83 13.55
C ILE A 53 17.36 -0.90 13.76
N GLU A 54 17.23 0.34 13.28
CA GLU A 54 18.23 1.39 13.41
C GLU A 54 17.79 2.41 14.45
N VAL A 55 18.70 2.74 15.38
CA VAL A 55 18.44 3.63 16.51
C VAL A 55 19.23 4.92 16.34
N PHE A 56 18.57 6.06 16.50
CA PHE A 56 19.14 7.39 16.24
C PHE A 56 19.50 8.17 17.52
N VAL A 57 19.14 7.63 18.70
CA VAL A 57 19.42 8.26 19.99
C VAL A 57 20.24 7.32 20.87
N LYS A 58 21.21 7.87 21.62
CA LYS A 58 22.20 7.09 22.37
C LYS A 58 21.69 6.49 23.68
N ASP A 59 20.58 6.99 24.22
CA ASP A 59 20.04 6.61 25.53
C ASP A 59 19.02 5.47 25.46
N VAL A 60 18.79 4.92 24.27
CA VAL A 60 17.77 3.91 24.03
C VAL A 60 18.32 2.76 23.20
N ASP A 61 17.73 1.58 23.35
CA ASP A 61 18.05 0.39 22.57
C ASP A 61 16.95 0.06 21.56
N LYS A 62 17.13 -1.04 20.82
CA LYS A 62 16.17 -1.50 19.80
C LYS A 62 14.84 -1.94 20.43
N ASP A 63 14.87 -2.53 21.61
CA ASP A 63 13.65 -2.96 22.31
C ASP A 63 12.82 -1.75 22.75
N TYR A 64 13.46 -0.66 23.15
CA TYR A 64 12.79 0.61 23.44
C TYR A 64 12.15 1.23 22.18
N VAL A 65 12.75 1.09 20.99
CA VAL A 65 12.12 1.52 19.73
C VAL A 65 10.85 0.71 19.44
N VAL A 66 10.92 -0.61 19.59
CA VAL A 66 9.75 -1.51 19.43
C VAL A 66 8.66 -1.14 20.44
N LEU A 67 9.04 -0.90 21.68
CA LEU A 67 8.17 -0.46 22.75
C LEU A 67 7.42 0.83 22.40
N LEU A 68 8.12 1.87 21.96
CA LEU A 68 7.47 3.12 21.52
C LEU A 68 6.54 2.90 20.33
N ALA A 69 6.93 2.03 19.38
CA ALA A 69 6.08 1.69 18.24
C ALA A 69 4.79 0.98 18.70
N THR A 70 4.87 0.08 19.69
CA THR A 70 3.71 -0.59 20.28
C THR A 70 2.80 0.42 20.96
N ARG A 71 3.35 1.32 21.77
CA ARG A 71 2.59 2.38 22.44
C ARG A 71 1.86 3.28 21.44
N ALA A 72 2.50 3.58 20.31
CA ALA A 72 1.88 4.34 19.21
C ALA A 72 0.97 3.51 18.29
N SER A 73 0.74 2.22 18.58
CA SER A 73 -0.15 1.33 17.82
C SER A 73 -1.58 1.36 18.38
N ARG A 74 -2.57 1.20 17.49
CA ARG A 74 -3.97 1.26 17.88
C ARG A 74 -4.46 -0.07 18.44
N THR A 75 -5.38 0.00 19.40
CA THR A 75 -6.13 -1.16 19.90
C THR A 75 -7.25 -1.57 18.96
N GLU A 76 -7.92 -0.56 18.39
CA GLU A 76 -9.10 -0.69 17.54
C GLU A 76 -8.73 -0.54 16.06
N ASN A 77 -9.36 -1.35 15.20
CA ASN A 77 -9.17 -1.34 13.75
C ASN A 77 -7.71 -1.58 13.31
N LYS A 78 -7.16 -2.72 13.73
CA LYS A 78 -5.73 -3.05 13.63
C LYS A 78 -5.26 -3.12 12.18
N TYR A 79 -4.26 -2.31 11.86
CA TYR A 79 -3.49 -2.47 10.62
C TYR A 79 -2.52 -3.63 10.76
N ALA A 80 -2.16 -4.29 9.64
CA ALA A 80 -1.21 -5.41 9.66
C ALA A 80 0.15 -5.04 10.27
N ILE A 81 0.55 -3.77 10.20
CA ILE A 81 1.76 -3.25 10.85
C ILE A 81 1.65 -3.33 12.37
N ASP A 82 0.48 -2.99 12.92
CA ASP A 82 0.23 -2.97 14.35
C ASP A 82 0.31 -4.39 14.92
N ASP A 83 -0.32 -5.37 14.26
CA ASP A 83 -0.27 -6.78 14.65
C ASP A 83 1.17 -7.32 14.71
N VAL A 84 2.02 -6.93 13.76
CA VAL A 84 3.42 -7.34 13.75
C VAL A 84 4.19 -6.72 14.90
N ILE A 85 4.03 -5.41 15.12
CA ILE A 85 4.68 -4.71 16.24
C ILE A 85 4.26 -5.35 17.58
N PHE A 86 2.97 -5.69 17.74
CA PHE A 86 2.48 -6.38 18.94
C PHE A 86 3.12 -7.76 19.12
N GLY A 87 3.28 -8.52 18.03
CA GLY A 87 3.96 -9.82 18.07
C GLY A 87 5.44 -9.73 18.45
N MET A 88 6.03 -8.53 18.42
CA MET A 88 7.41 -8.29 18.86
C MET A 88 7.53 -7.98 20.35
N LEU A 89 6.46 -7.87 21.13
CA LEU A 89 6.62 -7.75 22.58
C LEU A 89 6.59 -9.11 23.26
N VAL A 90 7.52 -9.31 24.21
CA VAL A 90 7.56 -10.53 25.04
C VAL A 90 6.45 -10.46 26.12
N ASP A 91 6.10 -9.26 26.59
CA ASP A 91 5.10 -9.03 27.63
C ASP A 91 3.87 -8.25 27.12
N SER A 92 2.68 -8.79 27.38
CA SER A 92 1.42 -8.33 26.78
C SER A 92 0.68 -7.21 27.54
N LYS A 93 1.28 -6.66 28.60
CA LYS A 93 0.57 -5.82 29.60
C LYS A 93 0.65 -4.31 29.38
N GLU A 94 1.21 -3.84 28.27
CA GLU A 94 1.44 -2.41 28.08
C GLU A 94 0.21 -1.62 27.59
N GLU A 95 0.12 -0.37 28.08
CA GLU A 95 -0.90 0.63 27.74
C GLU A 95 -0.78 1.12 26.29
N ARG A 96 -1.92 1.49 25.67
CA ARG A 96 -2.09 1.61 24.22
C ARG A 96 -2.83 2.88 23.81
N ALA A 97 -2.70 3.27 22.55
CA ALA A 97 -3.42 4.41 21.98
C ALA A 97 -4.88 4.09 21.65
N ASP A 98 -5.82 4.82 22.25
CA ASP A 98 -7.26 4.65 22.02
C ASP A 98 -7.71 5.16 20.65
N LYS A 99 -7.17 6.28 20.14
CA LYS A 99 -7.68 6.92 18.90
C LYS A 99 -6.66 7.62 17.99
N LYS A 100 -5.50 8.04 18.49
CA LYS A 100 -4.50 8.82 17.72
C LYS A 100 -3.27 7.98 17.41
N THR A 101 -2.53 8.37 16.36
CA THR A 101 -1.21 7.83 16.00
C THR A 101 -0.12 8.19 17.02
N ALA A 102 -0.49 8.87 18.10
CA ALA A 102 0.36 9.20 19.22
C ALA A 102 -0.29 8.86 20.56
N LEU A 103 0.48 8.26 21.47
CA LEU A 103 0.07 7.91 22.84
C LEU A 103 0.87 8.72 23.85
N THR A 104 0.19 9.25 24.87
CA THR A 104 0.81 9.77 26.09
C THR A 104 1.06 8.63 27.07
N TYR A 105 2.29 8.46 27.54
CA TYR A 105 2.65 7.49 28.58
C TYR A 105 3.54 8.14 29.64
N ILE A 106 3.60 7.52 30.81
CA ILE A 106 4.45 7.94 31.93
C ILE A 106 5.59 6.93 32.05
N ASP A 107 6.84 7.40 32.11
CA ASP A 107 8.00 6.53 32.30
C ASP A 107 8.20 6.13 33.78
N SER A 108 9.18 5.25 34.05
CA SER A 108 9.52 4.80 35.41
C SER A 108 9.98 5.92 36.34
N ASN A 109 10.34 7.08 35.79
CA ASN A 109 10.84 8.24 36.52
C ASN A 109 9.74 9.32 36.68
N ASP A 110 8.47 8.97 36.44
CA ASP A 110 7.32 9.87 36.49
C ASP A 110 7.39 11.05 35.49
N ASN A 111 8.15 10.91 34.40
CA ASN A 111 8.12 11.85 33.29
C ASN A 111 7.06 11.45 32.27
N TRP A 112 6.34 12.44 31.77
CA TRP A 112 5.34 12.23 30.74
C TRP A 112 5.97 12.38 29.36
N HIS A 113 5.61 11.47 28.46
CA HIS A 113 6.11 11.43 27.10
C HIS A 113 4.98 11.16 26.12
N HIS A 114 5.06 11.69 24.91
CA HIS A 114 4.27 11.17 23.78
C HIS A 114 5.16 10.32 22.89
N ALA A 115 4.64 9.17 22.43
CA ALA A 115 5.23 8.36 21.36
C ALA A 115 4.42 8.53 20.07
N SER A 116 5.07 8.49 18.92
CA SER A 116 4.39 8.50 17.61
C SER A 116 5.12 7.60 16.62
N LYS A 117 4.37 7.03 15.68
CA LYS A 117 4.90 6.30 14.52
C LYS A 117 4.31 6.85 13.24
N CYS A 118 5.13 7.05 12.21
CA CYS A 118 4.65 7.66 10.96
C CYS A 118 5.41 7.14 9.74
N ALA A 119 4.90 7.46 8.55
CA ALA A 119 5.65 7.34 7.31
C ALA A 119 6.93 8.22 7.35
N LEU A 120 7.92 7.85 6.54
CA LEU A 120 9.28 8.39 6.58
C LEU A 120 9.34 9.91 6.32
N GLU A 121 8.55 10.44 5.40
CA GLU A 121 8.52 11.88 5.13
C GLU A 121 7.80 12.66 6.25
N GLN A 122 6.74 12.06 6.81
CA GLN A 122 5.97 12.66 7.90
C GLN A 122 6.78 12.72 9.19
N ILE A 123 7.53 11.65 9.52
CA ILE A 123 8.32 11.61 10.77
C ILE A 123 9.48 12.60 10.74
N LEU A 124 10.12 12.80 9.58
CA LEU A 124 11.19 13.78 9.43
C LEU A 124 10.67 15.21 9.59
N THR A 125 9.50 15.48 9.01
CA THR A 125 8.82 16.77 9.14
C THR A 125 8.41 17.01 10.59
N LEU A 126 7.86 15.98 11.25
CA LEU A 126 7.43 16.05 12.66
C LEU A 126 8.61 16.35 13.60
N CYS A 127 9.77 15.74 13.36
CA CYS A 127 10.95 15.90 14.22
C CYS A 127 11.81 17.13 13.90
N ASN A 128 11.49 17.87 12.83
CA ASN A 128 12.32 18.97 12.32
C ASN A 128 13.83 18.60 12.29
N ALA A 129 14.13 17.40 11.77
CA ALA A 129 15.45 16.79 11.91
C ALA A 129 16.57 17.64 11.28
N LYS A 130 17.74 17.66 11.91
CA LYS A 130 18.94 18.33 11.36
C LYS A 130 19.41 17.66 10.07
N GLU A 131 20.10 18.42 9.22
CA GLU A 131 20.58 17.92 7.92
C GLU A 131 21.50 16.70 8.03
N ASP A 132 22.33 16.60 9.07
CA ASP A 132 23.19 15.42 9.27
C ASP A 132 22.37 14.15 9.57
N VAL A 133 21.30 14.29 10.36
CA VAL A 133 20.37 13.18 10.66
C VAL A 133 19.61 12.80 9.40
N LYS A 134 19.15 13.77 8.61
CA LYS A 134 18.50 13.51 7.32
C LYS A 134 19.43 12.75 6.37
N LYS A 135 20.71 13.12 6.26
CA LYS A 135 21.66 12.40 5.40
C LYS A 135 21.83 10.94 5.83
N ASN A 136 22.03 10.70 7.12
CA ASN A 136 22.15 9.33 7.64
C ASN A 136 20.85 8.53 7.41
N PHE A 137 19.70 9.17 7.66
CA PHE A 137 18.38 8.59 7.44
C PHE A 137 18.15 8.16 5.99
N HIS A 138 18.46 9.01 5.01
CA HIS A 138 18.32 8.64 3.59
C HIS A 138 19.28 7.50 3.21
N SER A 139 20.51 7.50 3.72
CA SER A 139 21.45 6.40 3.46
C SER A 139 20.96 5.05 3.99
N ILE A 140 20.32 5.03 5.17
CA ILE A 140 19.73 3.81 5.74
C ILE A 140 18.52 3.37 4.93
N ILE A 141 17.67 4.30 4.51
CA ILE A 141 16.51 4.00 3.66
C ILE A 141 16.93 3.40 2.33
N ASP A 142 17.98 3.93 1.70
CA ASP A 142 18.49 3.39 0.44
C ASP A 142 18.96 1.94 0.64
N LYS A 143 19.68 1.65 1.74
CA LYS A 143 20.06 0.27 2.11
C LYS A 143 18.85 -0.63 2.34
N PHE A 144 17.81 -0.12 2.99
CA PHE A 144 16.57 -0.88 3.17
C PHE A 144 15.88 -1.14 1.84
N ALA A 145 15.85 -0.16 0.94
CA ALA A 145 15.27 -0.31 -0.39
C ALA A 145 16.02 -1.33 -1.26
N ASP A 146 17.34 -1.42 -1.13
CA ASP A 146 18.17 -2.44 -1.81
C ASP A 146 17.83 -3.87 -1.39
N HIS A 147 17.26 -4.04 -0.19
CA HIS A 147 16.76 -5.30 0.35
C HIS A 147 15.22 -5.37 0.33
N GLU A 148 14.57 -4.46 -0.41
CA GLU A 148 13.12 -4.36 -0.55
C GLU A 148 12.36 -4.25 0.78
N LEU A 149 13.03 -3.74 1.80
CA LEU A 149 12.49 -3.46 3.11
C LEU A 149 11.76 -2.12 3.06
N TRP A 150 10.47 -2.16 3.38
CA TRP A 150 9.74 -0.98 3.80
C TRP A 150 10.33 -0.50 5.14
N SER A 151 10.27 0.78 5.47
CA SER A 151 10.43 1.19 6.87
C SER A 151 9.42 2.25 7.33
N PHE A 152 9.19 2.32 8.64
CA PHE A 152 8.48 3.43 9.28
C PHE A 152 9.35 4.03 10.39
N GLY A 153 9.09 5.29 10.71
CA GLY A 153 9.82 6.00 11.74
C GLY A 153 9.07 6.03 13.06
N VAL A 154 9.84 6.05 14.14
CA VAL A 154 9.36 6.17 15.52
C VAL A 154 9.96 7.43 16.13
N ALA A 155 9.13 8.25 16.77
CA ALA A 155 9.53 9.47 17.46
C ALA A 155 8.94 9.53 18.87
N ARG A 156 9.60 10.28 19.75
CA ARG A 156 9.10 10.60 21.09
C ARG A 156 9.21 12.10 21.36
N GLN A 157 8.45 12.61 22.30
CA GLN A 157 8.60 13.96 22.84
C GLN A 157 8.29 13.95 24.33
N GLN A 158 8.89 14.87 25.07
CA GLN A 158 8.63 15.03 26.49
C GLN A 158 7.45 15.99 26.72
N VAL A 159 6.72 15.79 27.82
CA VAL A 159 5.59 16.62 28.24
C VAL A 159 5.86 17.12 29.66
N PRO A 160 6.67 18.19 29.82
CA PRO A 160 7.07 18.69 31.13
C PRO A 160 5.88 19.14 31.99
N GLU A 161 4.82 19.65 31.36
CA GLU A 161 3.61 20.13 32.03
C GLU A 161 2.73 19.00 32.61
N LYS A 162 3.02 17.73 32.28
CA LYS A 162 2.26 16.55 32.76
C LYS A 162 0.74 16.64 32.54
N THR A 163 0.31 17.31 31.48
CA THR A 163 -1.09 17.44 31.08
C THR A 163 -1.33 16.81 29.71
N LYS A 164 -2.50 16.19 29.52
CA LYS A 164 -2.87 15.53 28.24
C LYS A 164 -3.10 16.52 27.09
N GLU A 165 -3.37 17.79 27.40
CA GLU A 165 -3.68 18.83 26.43
C GLU A 165 -2.42 19.54 25.91
N TYR A 166 -1.30 19.44 26.63
CA TYR A 166 -0.05 20.04 26.21
C TYR A 166 0.54 19.30 25.00
N ALA A 167 0.93 20.07 23.98
CA ALA A 167 1.44 19.52 22.73
C ALA A 167 2.80 18.83 22.87
N GLY A 168 3.55 19.06 23.95
CA GLY A 168 4.89 18.52 24.19
C GLY A 168 6.02 19.45 23.76
N THR A 169 7.25 19.04 24.04
CA THR A 169 8.48 19.66 23.50
C THR A 169 8.69 19.27 22.03
N LEU A 170 9.84 19.64 21.46
CA LEU A 170 10.22 19.15 20.14
C LEU A 170 10.26 17.62 20.08
N TRP A 171 9.75 17.06 18.98
CA TRP A 171 9.84 15.64 18.68
C TRP A 171 11.29 15.25 18.42
N GLN A 172 11.71 14.21 19.12
CA GLN A 172 12.98 13.54 18.92
C GLN A 172 12.76 12.28 18.07
N PHE A 173 13.47 12.20 16.96
CA PHE A 173 13.49 11.01 16.12
C PHE A 173 14.26 9.89 16.83
N VAL A 174 13.60 8.75 17.07
CA VAL A 174 14.14 7.68 17.91
C VAL A 174 14.73 6.54 17.08
N GLY A 175 14.00 6.07 16.08
CA GLY A 175 14.43 4.90 15.31
C GLY A 175 13.67 4.67 14.02
N LEU A 176 14.26 3.81 13.18
CA LEU A 176 13.67 3.25 11.97
C LEU A 176 13.40 1.76 12.18
N VAL A 177 12.18 1.33 11.86
CA VAL A 177 11.78 -0.07 11.93
C VAL A 177 11.53 -0.58 10.50
N PRO A 178 12.36 -1.51 10.00
CA PRO A 178 12.14 -2.11 8.69
C PRO A 178 11.06 -3.20 8.76
N LEU A 179 10.28 -3.31 7.69
CA LEU A 179 9.20 -4.26 7.49
C LEU A 179 9.43 -5.02 6.18
N VAL A 180 9.31 -6.34 6.25
CA VAL A 180 9.24 -7.21 5.08
C VAL A 180 7.78 -7.48 4.76
N GLY A 181 7.38 -7.27 3.52
CA GLY A 181 6.08 -7.67 2.98
C GLY A 181 6.27 -8.67 1.84
N PRO A 182 6.12 -9.98 2.07
CA PRO A 182 6.43 -10.98 1.05
C PRO A 182 5.49 -10.85 -0.14
N LEU A 183 6.05 -11.03 -1.33
CA LEU A 183 5.25 -11.11 -2.56
C LEU A 183 4.39 -12.37 -2.55
N ARG A 184 3.26 -12.32 -3.25
CA ARG A 184 2.52 -13.56 -3.48
C ARG A 184 3.29 -14.44 -4.45
N HIS A 185 3.19 -15.74 -4.23
CA HIS A 185 3.84 -16.76 -5.06
C HIS A 185 3.33 -16.76 -6.51
N ASP A 186 2.10 -16.29 -6.73
CA ASP A 186 1.42 -16.25 -8.03
C ASP A 186 1.59 -14.91 -8.76
N SER A 187 2.07 -13.85 -8.09
CA SER A 187 2.13 -12.50 -8.66
C SER A 187 2.95 -12.43 -9.95
N VAL A 188 4.16 -13.01 -9.95
CA VAL A 188 5.07 -12.98 -11.12
C VAL A 188 4.42 -13.64 -12.34
N GLU A 189 3.91 -14.87 -12.16
CA GLU A 189 3.26 -15.63 -13.23
C GLU A 189 1.97 -14.93 -13.71
N THR A 190 1.21 -14.34 -12.79
CA THR A 190 -0.01 -13.62 -13.12
C THR A 190 0.28 -12.38 -13.95
N ILE A 191 1.30 -11.59 -13.60
CA ILE A 191 1.72 -10.43 -14.39
C ILE A 191 2.16 -10.87 -15.78
N ARG A 192 2.93 -11.95 -15.88
CA ARG A 192 3.34 -12.52 -17.18
C ARG A 192 2.13 -12.93 -18.01
N ARG A 193 1.11 -13.55 -17.41
CA ARG A 193 -0.15 -13.91 -18.08
C ARG A 193 -0.91 -12.68 -18.55
N ALA A 194 -1.03 -11.65 -17.72
CA ALA A 194 -1.66 -10.39 -18.09
C ALA A 194 -0.98 -9.77 -19.32
N LEU A 195 0.35 -9.69 -19.32
CA LEU A 195 1.13 -9.17 -20.45
C LEU A 195 0.92 -10.01 -21.74
N ASN A 196 0.84 -11.34 -21.62
CA ASN A 196 0.55 -12.22 -22.76
C ASN A 196 -0.86 -12.00 -23.33
N LEU A 197 -1.80 -11.48 -22.53
CA LEU A 197 -3.14 -11.10 -22.96
C LEU A 197 -3.19 -9.66 -23.53
N GLY A 198 -2.05 -8.97 -23.60
CA GLY A 198 -1.98 -7.57 -24.01
C GLY A 198 -2.33 -6.58 -22.90
N VAL A 199 -2.40 -7.02 -21.65
CA VAL A 199 -2.79 -6.19 -20.50
C VAL A 199 -1.56 -5.74 -19.72
N ASN A 200 -1.32 -4.44 -19.68
CA ASN A 200 -0.22 -3.85 -18.93
C ASN A 200 -0.59 -3.66 -17.46
N VAL A 201 0.16 -4.30 -16.56
CA VAL A 201 -0.06 -4.17 -15.11
C VAL A 201 0.81 -3.04 -14.57
N LYS A 202 0.17 -2.05 -13.93
CA LYS A 202 0.82 -0.88 -13.33
C LYS A 202 0.63 -0.92 -11.81
N MET A 203 1.73 -0.73 -11.08
CA MET A 203 1.70 -0.74 -9.61
C MET A 203 1.39 0.64 -9.05
N ILE A 204 0.41 0.75 -8.18
CA ILE A 204 0.14 1.94 -7.37
C ILE A 204 0.52 1.63 -5.92
N THR A 205 1.38 2.44 -5.31
CA THR A 205 1.82 2.18 -3.93
C THR A 205 2.09 3.44 -3.13
N GLY A 206 1.81 3.38 -1.83
CA GLY A 206 2.24 4.38 -0.86
C GLY A 206 3.71 4.25 -0.44
N ASN A 207 4.41 3.20 -0.89
CA ASN A 207 5.84 3.04 -0.64
C ASN A 207 6.64 4.10 -1.39
N GLN A 208 7.83 4.42 -0.90
CA GLN A 208 8.79 5.25 -1.61
C GLN A 208 9.22 4.64 -2.94
N LEU A 209 9.65 5.50 -3.85
CA LEU A 209 10.01 5.13 -5.22
C LEU A 209 11.08 4.04 -5.29
N ALA A 210 12.09 4.09 -4.44
CA ALA A 210 13.18 3.10 -4.43
C ALA A 210 12.65 1.68 -4.16
N ILE A 211 11.79 1.53 -3.14
CA ILE A 211 11.15 0.26 -2.79
C ILE A 211 10.21 -0.20 -3.92
N ALA A 212 9.42 0.72 -4.46
CA ALA A 212 8.51 0.40 -5.57
C ALA A 212 9.26 -0.17 -6.78
N LYS A 213 10.41 0.44 -7.15
CA LYS A 213 11.29 -0.06 -8.21
C LYS A 213 11.91 -1.41 -7.88
N GLY A 214 12.33 -1.64 -6.63
CA GLY A 214 12.82 -2.94 -6.17
C GLY A 214 11.77 -4.05 -6.36
N ILE A 215 10.55 -3.80 -5.90
CA ILE A 215 9.42 -4.74 -6.07
C ILE A 215 9.07 -4.93 -7.56
N GLY A 216 9.02 -3.86 -8.34
CA GLY A 216 8.78 -3.93 -9.79
C GLY A 216 9.81 -4.80 -10.52
N ARG A 217 11.07 -4.73 -10.11
CA ARG A 217 12.15 -5.60 -10.63
C ARG A 217 11.91 -7.06 -10.28
N GLN A 218 11.57 -7.38 -9.03
CA GLN A 218 11.28 -8.75 -8.59
C GLN A 218 10.07 -9.35 -9.31
N LEU A 219 9.05 -8.52 -9.57
CA LEU A 219 7.82 -8.94 -10.24
C LEU A 219 7.92 -9.00 -11.77
N GLY A 220 9.01 -8.51 -12.36
CA GLY A 220 9.16 -8.42 -13.82
C GLY A 220 8.27 -7.35 -14.47
N MET A 221 7.80 -6.36 -13.71
CA MET A 221 6.94 -5.27 -14.21
C MET A 221 7.72 -4.14 -14.87
N GLY A 222 9.04 -4.10 -14.67
CA GLY A 222 9.89 -2.96 -15.04
C GLY A 222 10.06 -1.97 -13.89
N ILE A 223 10.91 -0.97 -14.13
CA ILE A 223 11.33 0.03 -13.13
C ILE A 223 11.03 1.47 -13.53
N ASN A 224 10.31 1.68 -14.64
CA ASN A 224 9.91 3.01 -15.10
C ASN A 224 8.75 3.54 -14.24
N MET A 225 9.05 3.87 -13.00
CA MET A 225 8.09 4.33 -11.99
C MET A 225 8.38 5.78 -11.60
N TYR A 226 7.32 6.49 -11.24
CA TYR A 226 7.37 7.90 -10.87
C TYR A 226 6.71 8.13 -9.50
N PRO A 227 7.16 9.12 -8.71
CA PRO A 227 6.43 9.52 -7.52
C PRO A 227 5.09 10.19 -7.89
N SER A 228 4.15 10.20 -6.95
CA SER A 228 2.84 10.85 -7.10
C SER A 228 2.94 12.34 -7.42
N THR A 229 3.97 13.03 -6.94
CA THR A 229 4.23 14.44 -7.25
C THR A 229 4.46 14.70 -8.73
N SER A 230 4.98 13.72 -9.48
CA SER A 230 5.16 13.81 -10.93
C SER A 230 3.82 13.88 -11.66
N LEU A 231 2.78 13.20 -11.16
CA LEU A 231 1.43 13.26 -11.72
C LEU A 231 0.80 14.66 -11.55
N LEU A 232 1.22 15.40 -10.53
CA LEU A 232 0.75 16.75 -10.22
C LEU A 232 1.55 17.84 -10.97
N GLY A 233 2.43 17.46 -11.90
CA GLY A 233 3.29 18.39 -12.64
C GLY A 233 4.39 19.02 -11.80
N GLN A 234 4.67 18.48 -10.60
CA GLN A 234 5.70 18.97 -9.66
C GLN A 234 6.99 18.13 -9.74
N ASP A 235 7.27 17.54 -10.90
CA ASP A 235 8.52 16.80 -11.11
C ASP A 235 9.71 17.77 -11.21
N LYS A 236 10.89 17.29 -10.79
CA LYS A 236 12.15 18.03 -10.95
C LYS A 236 12.60 18.05 -12.42
N ASP A 237 12.17 17.08 -13.21
CA ASP A 237 12.44 17.01 -14.65
C ASP A 237 11.33 17.74 -15.43
N ALA A 238 11.72 18.83 -16.09
CA ALA A 238 10.81 19.65 -16.89
C ALA A 238 10.14 18.88 -18.04
N ASN A 239 10.78 17.83 -18.57
CA ASN A 239 10.17 17.00 -19.62
C ASN A 239 9.05 16.12 -19.07
N ILE A 240 9.19 15.61 -17.85
CA ILE A 240 8.17 14.79 -17.18
C ILE A 240 7.03 15.68 -16.67
N ALA A 241 7.36 16.83 -16.07
CA ALA A 241 6.38 17.78 -15.57
C ALA A 241 5.48 18.36 -16.68
N ALA A 242 5.97 18.40 -17.93
CA ALA A 242 5.20 18.87 -19.08
C ALA A 242 4.29 17.80 -19.70
N LEU A 243 4.42 16.52 -19.32
CA LEU A 243 3.56 15.47 -19.84
C LEU A 243 2.17 15.52 -19.18
N PRO A 244 1.09 15.36 -19.95
CA PRO A 244 -0.23 15.09 -19.39
C PRO A 244 -0.21 13.84 -18.51
N MET A 245 -1.01 13.84 -17.44
CA MET A 245 -1.05 12.74 -16.48
C MET A 245 -1.38 11.39 -17.14
N GLU A 246 -2.26 11.40 -18.14
CA GLU A 246 -2.68 10.21 -18.87
C GLU A 246 -1.49 9.58 -19.61
N VAL A 247 -0.67 10.41 -20.26
CA VAL A 247 0.52 9.96 -21.00
C VAL A 247 1.58 9.42 -20.04
N LEU A 248 1.74 10.04 -18.86
CA LEU A 248 2.68 9.55 -17.86
C LEU A 248 2.23 8.20 -17.28
N ILE A 249 0.94 8.06 -16.97
CA ILE A 249 0.36 6.79 -16.52
C ILE A 249 0.58 5.73 -17.58
N GLU A 250 0.25 6.00 -18.85
CA GLU A 250 0.38 5.07 -19.97
C GLU A 250 1.83 4.58 -20.15
N LYS A 251 2.83 5.47 -20.05
CA LYS A 251 4.25 5.12 -20.20
C LYS A 251 4.90 4.50 -18.96
N SER A 252 4.31 4.68 -17.79
CA SER A 252 4.87 4.19 -16.53
C SER A 252 4.59 2.70 -16.27
N ASN A 253 5.45 2.05 -15.50
CA ASN A 253 5.19 0.74 -14.89
C ASN A 253 4.50 0.87 -13.53
N GLY A 254 4.41 2.07 -12.97
CA GLY A 254 3.78 2.31 -11.68
C GLY A 254 4.05 3.68 -11.08
N ILE A 255 3.29 3.99 -10.04
CA ILE A 255 3.34 5.24 -9.28
C ILE A 255 3.60 4.92 -7.80
N ALA A 256 4.58 5.60 -7.23
CA ALA A 256 5.01 5.47 -5.85
C ALA A 256 4.60 6.69 -5.00
N SER A 257 4.69 6.57 -3.67
CA SER A 257 4.33 7.61 -2.71
C SER A 257 2.89 8.14 -2.89
N VAL A 258 1.95 7.29 -3.29
CA VAL A 258 0.55 7.66 -3.46
C VAL A 258 -0.18 7.56 -2.11
N PHE A 259 -0.51 8.70 -1.53
CA PHE A 259 -1.35 8.80 -0.33
C PHE A 259 -2.83 8.56 -0.67
N LEU A 260 -3.63 8.18 0.33
CA LEU A 260 -5.06 7.86 0.15
C LEU A 260 -5.84 8.97 -0.56
N GLU A 261 -5.51 10.24 -0.29
CA GLU A 261 -6.14 11.41 -0.88
C GLU A 261 -6.00 11.43 -2.41
N TYR A 262 -4.81 11.07 -2.91
CA TYR A 262 -4.51 11.05 -4.35
C TYR A 262 -5.00 9.78 -5.06
N LYS A 263 -5.38 8.72 -4.32
CA LYS A 263 -5.93 7.51 -4.96
C LYS A 263 -7.28 7.80 -5.63
N TYR A 264 -8.05 8.75 -5.11
CA TYR A 264 -9.35 9.13 -5.68
C TYR A 264 -9.23 9.94 -6.97
N ASP A 265 -8.08 10.56 -7.22
CA ASP A 265 -7.84 11.34 -8.44
C ASP A 265 -7.54 10.43 -9.65
N ILE A 266 -7.18 9.16 -9.41
CA ILE A 266 -6.98 8.16 -10.46
C ILE A 266 -8.36 7.62 -10.88
N LYS A 267 -8.92 8.21 -11.93
CA LYS A 267 -10.17 7.72 -12.53
C LYS A 267 -9.91 6.42 -13.30
N ALA A 268 -10.73 5.42 -13.05
CA ALA A 268 -10.73 4.15 -13.77
C ALA A 268 -12.08 3.94 -14.44
N ASP A 269 -12.08 3.33 -15.62
CA ASP A 269 -13.32 2.94 -16.31
C ASP A 269 -14.06 1.85 -15.51
N ILE A 270 -13.30 0.93 -14.89
CA ILE A 270 -13.81 -0.12 -14.01
C ILE A 270 -13.12 -0.01 -12.65
N SER A 271 -13.92 0.16 -11.60
CA SER A 271 -13.42 0.10 -10.22
C SER A 271 -13.54 -1.32 -9.67
N ILE A 272 -12.38 -1.94 -9.39
CA ILE A 272 -12.28 -3.29 -8.83
C ILE A 272 -11.79 -3.22 -7.39
N VAL A 273 -12.48 -3.92 -6.50
CA VAL A 273 -12.01 -4.15 -5.13
C VAL A 273 -11.86 -5.64 -4.86
N VAL A 274 -10.93 -5.98 -3.98
CA VAL A 274 -10.66 -7.35 -3.54
C VAL A 274 -11.08 -7.54 -2.09
N ALA A 275 -10.93 -8.76 -1.56
CA ALA A 275 -11.27 -9.08 -0.19
C ALA A 275 -10.65 -8.10 0.84
N ASP A 276 -11.35 -7.93 1.96
CA ASP A 276 -10.96 -7.05 3.08
C ASP A 276 -10.90 -5.54 2.75
N ALA A 277 -11.48 -5.12 1.62
CA ALA A 277 -11.69 -3.71 1.32
C ALA A 277 -12.69 -3.07 2.31
N THR A 278 -12.62 -1.74 2.46
CA THR A 278 -13.56 -1.00 3.30
C THR A 278 -14.96 -0.99 2.69
N ASP A 279 -15.99 -0.91 3.52
CA ASP A 279 -17.40 -0.85 3.06
C ASP A 279 -17.64 0.30 2.07
N ALA A 280 -16.96 1.44 2.28
CA ALA A 280 -17.01 2.57 1.37
C ALA A 280 -16.45 2.22 -0.02
N ALA A 281 -15.29 1.54 -0.08
CA ALA A 281 -14.71 1.09 -1.34
C ALA A 281 -15.58 0.02 -2.01
N TRP A 282 -16.15 -0.90 -1.22
CA TRP A 282 -17.08 -1.92 -1.69
C TRP A 282 -18.34 -1.31 -2.32
N SER A 283 -18.89 -0.27 -1.70
CA SER A 283 -20.06 0.45 -2.20
C SER A 283 -19.78 1.22 -3.50
N ALA A 284 -18.58 1.77 -3.64
CA ALA A 284 -18.17 2.55 -4.81
C ALA A 284 -17.65 1.72 -6.00
N SER A 285 -17.42 0.41 -5.84
CA SER A 285 -16.85 -0.43 -6.90
C SER A 285 -17.88 -0.98 -7.90
N ASP A 286 -17.41 -1.35 -9.09
CA ASP A 286 -18.18 -2.01 -10.13
C ASP A 286 -18.11 -3.54 -10.01
N ILE A 287 -16.96 -4.05 -9.59
CA ILE A 287 -16.69 -5.47 -9.35
C ILE A 287 -16.04 -5.63 -7.98
N VAL A 288 -16.48 -6.67 -7.25
CA VAL A 288 -15.90 -7.06 -5.97
C VAL A 288 -15.42 -8.49 -6.09
N PHE A 289 -14.16 -8.74 -5.74
CA PHE A 289 -13.67 -10.09 -5.51
C PHE A 289 -13.71 -10.48 -4.04
N THR A 290 -14.22 -11.67 -3.75
CA THR A 290 -14.28 -12.24 -2.39
C THR A 290 -12.96 -12.81 -1.92
N GLU A 291 -11.98 -12.93 -2.83
CA GLU A 291 -10.62 -13.33 -2.53
C GLU A 291 -9.63 -12.20 -2.85
N PRO A 292 -8.41 -12.21 -2.28
CA PRO A 292 -7.39 -11.23 -2.59
C PRO A 292 -6.36 -11.78 -3.59
N GLY A 293 -5.86 -10.92 -4.49
CA GLY A 293 -4.78 -11.26 -5.41
C GLY A 293 -5.03 -10.74 -6.83
N LEU A 294 -3.97 -10.66 -7.64
CA LEU A 294 -4.13 -10.28 -9.05
C LEU A 294 -4.67 -11.44 -9.90
N SER A 295 -4.37 -12.68 -9.50
CA SER A 295 -4.68 -13.90 -10.25
C SER A 295 -6.18 -14.11 -10.48
N ILE A 296 -6.98 -13.77 -9.47
CA ILE A 296 -8.45 -13.80 -9.54
C ILE A 296 -9.00 -12.79 -10.57
N ILE A 297 -8.38 -11.61 -10.70
CA ILE A 297 -8.79 -10.58 -11.66
C ILE A 297 -8.49 -11.07 -13.08
N ILE A 298 -7.28 -11.60 -13.31
CA ILE A 298 -6.90 -12.16 -14.62
C ILE A 298 -7.75 -13.38 -14.99
N SER A 299 -8.09 -14.22 -14.00
CA SER A 299 -8.98 -15.37 -14.22
C SER A 299 -10.39 -14.94 -14.60
N ALA A 300 -10.95 -13.94 -13.92
CA ALA A 300 -12.24 -13.37 -14.28
C ALA A 300 -12.23 -12.70 -15.65
N MET A 301 -11.14 -12.01 -16.02
CA MET A 301 -10.98 -11.45 -17.35
C MET A 301 -11.02 -12.53 -18.44
N LEU A 302 -10.30 -13.64 -18.25
CA LEU A 302 -10.35 -14.78 -19.18
C LEU A 302 -11.76 -15.36 -19.30
N THR A 303 -12.47 -15.50 -18.18
CA THR A 303 -13.87 -15.93 -18.18
C THR A 303 -14.76 -14.95 -18.94
N SER A 304 -14.59 -13.64 -18.76
CA SER A 304 -15.33 -12.63 -19.51
C SER A 304 -15.05 -12.68 -21.01
N ILE A 305 -13.81 -12.94 -21.42
CA ILE A 305 -13.45 -13.14 -22.83
C ILE A 305 -14.19 -14.36 -23.41
N ASP A 306 -14.23 -15.50 -22.70
CA ASP A 306 -14.99 -16.70 -23.10
C ASP A 306 -16.49 -16.40 -23.22
N ILE A 307 -17.06 -15.69 -22.24
CA ILE A 307 -18.47 -15.26 -22.24
C ILE A 307 -18.77 -14.42 -23.49
N PHE A 308 -17.94 -13.41 -23.76
CA PHE A 308 -18.15 -12.49 -24.88
C PHE A 308 -18.03 -13.19 -26.24
N GLN A 309 -17.06 -14.11 -26.38
CA GLN A 309 -16.92 -14.94 -27.59
C GLN A 309 -18.16 -15.82 -27.83
N ARG A 310 -18.71 -16.45 -26.78
CA ARG A 310 -19.94 -17.24 -26.89
C ARG A 310 -21.14 -16.38 -27.26
N MET A 311 -21.25 -15.18 -26.70
CA MET A 311 -22.31 -14.25 -27.06
C MET A 311 -22.23 -13.88 -28.54
N LYS A 312 -21.04 -13.56 -29.05
CA LYS A 312 -20.82 -13.28 -30.47
C LYS A 312 -21.24 -14.47 -31.34
N ASN A 313 -20.78 -15.68 -31.01
CA ASN A 313 -21.09 -16.89 -31.78
C ASN A 313 -22.59 -17.24 -31.76
N ASN A 314 -23.25 -17.14 -30.60
CA ASN A 314 -24.68 -17.41 -30.49
C ASN A 314 -25.52 -16.34 -31.21
N HIS A 315 -25.08 -15.08 -31.25
CA HIS A 315 -25.81 -14.04 -31.98
C HIS A 315 -25.83 -14.31 -33.49
N TYR A 316 -24.73 -14.82 -34.06
CA TYR A 316 -24.69 -15.24 -35.47
C TYR A 316 -25.54 -16.48 -35.76
N SER A 317 -25.73 -17.38 -34.79
CA SER A 317 -26.48 -18.62 -35.00
C SER A 317 -28.01 -18.44 -35.01
N TYR A 318 -28.53 -17.29 -34.56
CA TYR A 318 -29.96 -16.94 -34.62
C TYR A 318 -30.29 -15.93 -35.74
N CYS A 319 -29.29 -15.48 -36.51
CA CYS A 319 -29.46 -14.56 -37.64
C CYS A 319 -29.33 -15.27 -39.01
N VAL A 320 -29.40 -16.60 -39.05
CA VAL A 320 -29.44 -17.43 -40.27
C VAL A 320 -30.77 -18.17 -40.34
#